data_AF-A0A2T5LEK8-F1
#
_entry.id   AF-A0A2T5LEK8-F1
#
_cell.length_a   1.000
_cell.length_b   1.000
_cell.length_c   1.000
_cell.angle_alpha   90.00
_cell.angle_beta   90.00
_cell.angle_gamma   90.00
#
_symmetry.space_group_name_H-M   'P 1'
#
loop_
_entity.id
_entity.type
_entity.pdbx_description
1 polymer ?
#
loop_
_entity_poly.entity_id
_entity_poly.type
_entity_poly.pdbx_seq_one_letter_code
_entity_poly.pdbx_strand_id
1 'polypeptide(L)'
;MAEEAMNTNDPKWIRASVLLHLIEDFSDDYRENFRHLILVSYAAAKIGANMRDVIDGVMPYSSERTAKFMKVFRDRDGSLNGLASFGVREDFSDGRFKFVPA
;
A
#
# COMPACT_ATOMS: atom_id res chain seq x y z
N MET A 1 -0.50 4.00 -8.45
CA MET A 1 -1.81 3.42 -8.08
C MET A 1 -2.35 3.97 -6.75
N ALA A 2 -1.53 4.12 -5.70
CA ALA A 2 -1.99 4.74 -4.44
C ALA A 2 -2.54 6.18 -4.64
N GLU A 3 -1.86 7.03 -5.40
CA GLU A 3 -2.37 8.36 -5.78
C GLU A 3 -3.68 8.27 -6.57
N GLU A 4 -3.79 7.32 -7.49
CA GLU A 4 -4.99 7.14 -8.30
C GLU A 4 -6.18 6.69 -7.45
N ALA A 5 -5.94 5.86 -6.42
CA ALA A 5 -6.95 5.51 -5.42
C ALA A 5 -7.51 6.76 -4.73
N MET A 6 -6.64 7.68 -4.29
CA MET A 6 -7.05 8.94 -3.65
C MET A 6 -7.77 9.88 -4.62
N ASN A 7 -7.27 10.01 -5.85
CA ASN A 7 -7.82 10.92 -6.86
C ASN A 7 -9.18 10.47 -7.42
N THR A 8 -9.42 9.17 -7.49
CA THR A 8 -10.68 8.60 -7.99
C THR A 8 -11.63 8.15 -6.88
N ASN A 9 -11.17 8.18 -5.62
CA ASN A 9 -11.88 7.64 -4.47
C ASN A 9 -12.38 6.20 -4.68
N ASP A 10 -11.56 5.37 -5.33
CA ASP A 10 -11.94 4.02 -5.76
C ASP A 10 -11.02 2.94 -5.13
N PRO A 11 -11.58 2.06 -4.27
CA PRO A 11 -10.80 1.03 -3.59
C PRO A 11 -10.24 -0.05 -4.52
N LYS A 12 -10.69 -0.14 -5.79
CA LYS A 12 -10.12 -1.10 -6.75
C LYS A 12 -8.63 -0.90 -6.95
N TRP A 13 -8.15 0.35 -6.86
CA TRP A 13 -6.74 0.69 -7.01
C TRP A 13 -5.89 0.18 -5.85
N ILE A 14 -6.46 0.16 -4.63
CA ILE A 14 -5.82 -0.43 -3.45
C ILE A 14 -5.68 -1.95 -3.68
N ARG A 15 -6.77 -2.62 -4.07
CA ARG A 15 -6.77 -4.06 -4.34
C ARG A 15 -5.80 -4.44 -5.45
N ALA A 16 -5.80 -3.69 -6.55
CA ALA A 16 -4.88 -3.91 -7.67
C ALA A 16 -3.42 -3.75 -7.26
N SER A 17 -3.10 -2.74 -6.44
CA SER A 17 -1.74 -2.52 -5.93
C SER A 17 -1.26 -3.67 -5.07
N VAL A 18 -2.12 -4.12 -4.14
CA VAL A 18 -1.84 -5.26 -3.28
C VAL A 18 -1.63 -6.54 -4.11
N LEU A 19 -2.47 -6.79 -5.13
CA LEU A 19 -2.31 -7.93 -6.05
C LEU A 19 -1.00 -7.87 -6.84
N LEU A 20 -0.52 -6.70 -7.25
CA LEU A 20 0.77 -6.61 -7.96
C LEU A 20 1.94 -7.07 -7.08
N HIS A 21 1.93 -6.74 -5.78
CA HIS A 21 2.97 -7.24 -4.87
C HIS A 21 2.94 -8.77 -4.72
N LEU A 22 1.77 -9.40 -4.85
CA LEU A 22 1.65 -10.85 -4.89
C LEU A 22 2.24 -11.45 -6.17
N ILE A 23 2.01 -10.79 -7.31
CA ILE A 23 2.53 -11.24 -8.62
C ILE A 23 4.05 -11.08 -8.70
N GLU A 24 4.58 -9.97 -8.17
CA GLU A 24 6.02 -9.71 -8.05
C GLU A 24 6.71 -10.66 -7.06
N ASP A 25 5.93 -11.33 -6.21
CA ASP A 25 6.39 -12.26 -5.18
C ASP A 25 7.45 -11.71 -4.20
N PHE A 26 7.52 -10.38 -4.06
CA PHE A 26 8.57 -9.70 -3.31
C PHE A 26 9.98 -10.19 -3.75
N SER A 27 10.18 -10.47 -5.04
CA SER A 27 11.36 -11.16 -5.57
C SER A 27 12.65 -10.37 -5.40
N ASP A 28 12.58 -9.04 -5.56
CA ASP A 28 13.72 -8.13 -5.59
C ASP A 28 14.11 -7.68 -4.17
N ASP A 29 13.75 -6.45 -3.77
CA ASP A 29 13.98 -5.93 -2.42
C ASP A 29 12.64 -5.74 -1.70
N TYR A 30 12.37 -6.61 -0.72
CA TYR A 30 11.15 -6.53 0.08
C TYR A 30 10.98 -5.17 0.79
N ARG A 31 12.06 -4.41 1.01
CA ARG A 31 12.00 -3.07 1.62
C ARG A 31 11.33 -2.06 0.70
N GLU A 32 11.57 -2.16 -0.61
CA GLU A 32 10.88 -1.30 -1.60
C GLU A 32 9.40 -1.68 -1.69
N ASN A 33 9.06 -2.96 -1.67
CA ASN A 33 7.66 -3.41 -1.59
C ASN A 33 6.96 -2.84 -0.35
N PHE A 34 7.64 -2.84 0.81
CA PHE A 34 7.10 -2.24 2.02
C PHE A 34 6.87 -0.74 1.87
N ARG A 35 7.80 0.01 1.26
CA ARG A 35 7.60 1.44 0.98
C ARG A 35 6.36 1.67 0.12
N HIS A 36 6.18 0.89 -0.95
CA HIS A 36 4.99 0.99 -1.79
C HIS A 36 3.70 0.64 -1.02
N LEU A 37 3.71 -0.43 -0.24
CA LEU A 37 2.58 -0.84 0.60
C LEU A 37 2.19 0.23 1.63
N ILE A 38 3.15 1.02 2.11
CA ILE A 38 2.87 2.15 3.02
C ILE A 38 2.10 3.25 2.31
N LEU A 39 2.49 3.60 1.08
CA LEU A 39 1.73 4.57 0.27
C LEU A 39 0.30 4.07 0.01
N VAL A 40 0.17 2.77 -0.30
CA VAL A 40 -1.14 2.13 -0.53
C VAL A 40 -1.97 2.10 0.76
N SER A 41 -1.37 1.79 1.89
CA SER A 41 -2.03 1.78 3.20
C SER A 41 -2.52 3.17 3.61
N TYR A 42 -1.69 4.20 3.39
CA TYR A 42 -2.08 5.59 3.58
C TYR A 42 -3.26 5.97 2.69
N ALA A 43 -3.19 5.65 1.39
CA ALA A 43 -4.27 5.92 0.45
C ALA A 43 -5.57 5.18 0.85
N ALA A 44 -5.47 3.92 1.29
CA ALA A 44 -6.59 3.14 1.77
C ALA A 44 -7.27 3.81 2.96
N ALA A 45 -6.50 4.23 3.97
CA ALA A 45 -7.02 4.96 5.12
C ALA A 45 -7.71 6.27 4.71
N LYS A 46 -7.15 7.01 3.74
CA LYS A 46 -7.70 8.28 3.26
C LYS A 46 -9.06 8.11 2.56
N ILE A 47 -9.23 7.05 1.77
CA ILE A 47 -10.49 6.77 1.06
C ILE A 47 -11.47 5.90 1.87
N GLY A 48 -11.14 5.58 3.13
CA GLY A 48 -11.98 4.74 4.00
C GLY A 48 -11.96 3.24 3.66
N ALA A 49 -10.98 2.77 2.89
CA ALA A 49 -10.78 1.35 2.61
C ALA A 49 -9.99 0.67 3.74
N ASN A 50 -10.43 -0.52 4.15
CA ASN A 50 -9.71 -1.32 5.14
C ASN A 50 -8.60 -2.16 4.48
N MET A 51 -7.35 -1.73 4.65
CA MET A 51 -6.19 -2.42 4.09
C MET A 51 -6.07 -3.88 4.57
N ARG A 52 -6.50 -4.18 5.80
CA ARG A 52 -6.47 -5.55 6.34
C ARG A 52 -7.40 -6.47 5.57
N ASP A 53 -8.63 -6.00 5.30
CA ASP A 53 -9.63 -6.77 4.55
C ASP A 53 -9.16 -7.00 3.10
N VAL A 54 -8.50 -5.99 2.50
CA VAL A 54 -7.92 -6.13 1.15
C VAL A 54 -6.81 -7.18 1.14
N ILE A 55 -5.89 -7.13 2.10
CA ILE A 55 -4.81 -8.12 2.22
C ILE A 55 -5.42 -9.52 2.42
N ASP A 56 -6.27 -9.69 3.42
CA ASP A 56 -6.87 -10.99 3.75
C ASP A 56 -7.67 -11.57 2.56
N GLY A 57 -8.32 -10.72 1.75
CA GLY A 57 -9.03 -11.13 0.54
C GLY A 57 -8.14 -11.59 -0.63
N VAL A 58 -6.86 -11.23 -0.65
CA VAL A 58 -5.91 -11.68 -1.70
C VAL A 58 -4.96 -12.77 -1.23
N MET A 59 -4.76 -12.92 0.08
CA MET A 59 -3.85 -13.91 0.68
C MET A 59 -4.02 -15.35 0.16
N PRO A 60 -5.23 -15.86 -0.14
CA PRO A 60 -5.39 -17.21 -0.70
C PRO A 60 -4.67 -17.45 -2.04
N TYR A 61 -4.33 -16.39 -2.77
CA TYR A 61 -3.64 -16.47 -4.07
C TYR A 61 -2.12 -16.23 -3.96
N SER A 62 -1.59 -16.04 -2.75
CA SER A 62 -0.18 -15.70 -2.54
C SER A 62 0.70 -16.94 -2.46
N SER A 63 1.96 -16.80 -2.89
CA SER A 63 3.00 -17.78 -2.57
C SER A 63 3.29 -17.80 -1.06
N GLU A 64 3.99 -18.82 -0.57
CA GLU A 64 4.45 -18.85 0.82
C GLU A 64 5.36 -17.65 1.18
N ARG A 65 6.25 -17.26 0.25
CA ARG A 65 7.16 -16.12 0.41
C ARG A 65 6.37 -14.82 0.58
N THR A 66 5.45 -14.55 -0.35
CA THR A 66 4.60 -13.37 -0.27
C THR A 66 3.74 -13.40 0.99
N ALA A 67 3.12 -14.53 1.31
CA ALA A 67 2.27 -14.67 2.49
C ALA A 67 3.02 -14.29 3.77
N LYS A 68 4.29 -14.66 3.89
CA LYS A 68 5.15 -14.27 5.02
C LYS A 68 5.30 -12.76 5.11
N PHE A 69 5.66 -12.08 4.02
CA PHE A 69 5.86 -10.63 4.03
C PHE A 69 4.56 -9.84 4.23
N MET A 70 3.47 -10.27 3.60
CA MET A 70 2.16 -9.64 3.74
C MET A 70 1.61 -9.77 5.15
N LYS A 71 1.79 -10.91 5.83
CA LYS A 71 1.44 -11.05 7.24
C LYS A 71 2.25 -10.11 8.11
N VAL A 72 3.57 -10.02 7.89
CA VAL A 72 4.43 -9.07 8.62
C VAL A 72 3.96 -7.63 8.42
N PHE A 73 3.60 -7.25 7.20
CA PHE A 73 3.08 -5.92 6.92
C PHE A 73 1.72 -5.66 7.59
N ARG A 74 0.78 -6.61 7.45
CA ARG A 74 -0.60 -6.54 7.99
C ARG A 74 -0.62 -6.42 9.51
N ASP A 75 0.24 -7.16 10.19
CA ASP A 75 0.28 -7.25 11.66
C ASP A 75 1.24 -6.21 12.28
N ARG A 76 1.86 -5.36 11.46
CA ARG A 76 2.75 -4.29 11.90
C ARG A 76 1.96 -3.18 12.60
N ASP A 77 2.59 -2.56 13.60
CA ASP A 77 2.05 -1.35 14.23
C ASP A 77 1.85 -0.24 13.18
N GLY A 78 0.61 0.24 13.05
CA GLY A 78 0.23 1.28 12.08
C GLY A 78 0.97 2.60 12.28
N SER A 79 1.46 2.90 13.48
CA SER A 79 2.29 4.08 13.74
C SER A 79 3.61 4.07 12.96
N LEU A 80 4.09 2.90 12.54
CA LEU A 80 5.29 2.73 11.73
C LEU A 80 5.06 2.97 10.23
N ASN A 81 3.81 3.20 9.82
CA ASN A 81 3.41 3.40 8.43
C ASN A 81 3.15 4.88 8.09
N GLY A 82 3.64 5.82 8.91
CA GLY A 82 3.55 7.25 8.62
C GLY A 82 4.41 7.62 7.41
N LEU A 83 3.87 8.40 6.47
CA LEU A 83 4.60 8.85 5.27
C LEU A 83 5.95 9.52 5.61
N ALA A 84 5.97 10.32 6.68
CA ALA A 84 7.16 11.03 7.14
C ALA A 84 8.31 10.08 7.51
N SER A 85 8.02 8.89 8.02
CA SER A 85 9.04 7.86 8.33
C SER A 85 9.76 7.35 7.08
N PHE A 86 9.22 7.65 5.89
CA PHE A 86 9.77 7.25 4.60
C PHE A 86 10.24 8.46 3.77
N GLY A 87 10.32 9.66 4.37
CA GLY A 87 10.73 10.87 3.65
C GLY A 87 9.75 11.26 2.55
N VAL A 88 8.47 10.91 2.70
CA VAL A 88 7.40 11.23 1.77
C VAL A 88 6.37 12.08 2.48
N ARG A 89 5.76 13.02 1.75
CA ARG A 89 4.58 13.75 2.18
C ARG A 89 3.51 13.71 1.10
N GLU A 90 2.28 13.93 1.52
CA GLU A 90 1.18 14.21 0.61
C GLU A 90 1.28 15.68 0.13
N ASP A 91 0.98 15.89 -1.14
CA ASP A 91 0.81 17.19 -1.76
C ASP A 91 -0.50 17.20 -2.55
N PHE A 92 -1.19 18.34 -2.56
CA PHE A 92 -2.37 18.56 -3.41
C PHE A 92 -2.08 19.71 -4.36
N SER A 93 -1.75 19.36 -5.61
CA SER A 93 -1.39 20.30 -6.67
C SER A 93 -2.12 19.95 -7.96
N ASP A 94 -2.54 20.97 -8.71
CA ASP A 94 -3.29 20.83 -9.97
C ASP A 94 -4.59 20.02 -9.83
N GLY A 95 -5.25 20.12 -8.67
CA GLY A 95 -6.48 19.38 -8.38
C GLY A 95 -6.29 17.89 -8.16
N ARG A 96 -5.05 17.42 -7.95
CA ARG A 96 -4.72 16.01 -7.71
C ARG A 96 -3.84 15.82 -6.49
N PHE A 97 -4.10 14.77 -5.73
CA PHE A 97 -3.20 14.25 -4.72
C PHE A 97 -1.99 13.58 -5.36
N LYS A 98 -0.80 13.91 -4.84
CA LYS A 98 0.49 13.34 -5.23
C LYS A 98 1.31 13.02 -3.97
N PHE A 99 2.17 12.02 -4.05
CA PHE A 99 3.22 11.77 -3.06
C PHE A 99 4.51 12.40 -3.54
N VAL A 100 5.08 13.27 -2.73
CA VAL A 100 6.33 13.99 -3.03
C VAL A 100 7.34 13.79 -1.91
N PRO A 101 8.65 13.95 -2.19
CA PRO A 101 9.66 13.96 -1.13
C PRO A 101 9.32 15.00 -0.05
N ALA A 102 9.49 14.60 1.21
CA ALA A 102 9.28 15.46 2.39
C ALA A 102 10.45 16.43 2.60
#